data_AF-A0A7C1Q7G3-F1
#
_entry.id   AF-A0A7C1Q7G3-F1
#
_cell.length_a   1.000
_cell.length_b   1.000
_cell.length_c   1.000
_cell.angle_alpha   90.00
_cell.angle_beta   90.00
_cell.angle_gamma   90.00
#
_symmetry.space_group_name_H-M   'P 1'
#
loop_
_entity.id
_entity.type
_entity.pdbx_description
1 polymer ?
#
loop_
_entity_poly.entity_id
_entity_poly.type
_entity_poly.pdbx_seq_one_letter_code
_entity_poly.pdbx_strand_id
1 'polypeptide(L)' 'MEKTECIMALVMGLRLLVYALAERLIRMGLARRGESIPNQVGEPTQRSIIRRIFQMFEGIDVLLVEHPLGMQRQVLN' A
#
# COMPACT_ATOMS: atom_id res chain seq x y z
N MET A 1 -15.39 3.08 33.14
CA MET A 1 -15.20 3.77 31.85
C MET A 1 -13.73 3.96 31.48
N GLU A 2 -12.79 4.03 32.43
CA GLU A 2 -11.33 4.23 32.17
C GLU A 2 -10.62 3.16 31.32
N LYS A 3 -11.04 1.88 31.39
CA LYS A 3 -10.29 0.77 30.75
C LYS A 3 -10.30 0.83 29.21
N THR A 4 -11.34 1.40 28.62
CA THR A 4 -11.49 1.48 27.16
C THR A 4 -10.58 2.55 26.55
N GLU A 5 -10.33 3.65 27.25
CA GLU A 5 -9.54 4.78 26.74
C GLU A 5 -8.06 4.41 26.57
N CYS A 6 -7.50 3.67 27.54
CA CYS A 6 -6.12 3.17 27.43
C CYS A 6 -5.94 2.17 26.28
N ILE A 7 -6.95 1.32 26.03
CA ILE A 7 -6.93 0.38 24.91
C ILE A 7 -6.95 1.15 23.59
N MET A 8 -7.80 2.18 23.48
CA MET A 8 -7.87 3.02 22.28
C MET A 8 -6.56 3.77 22.02
N ALA A 9 -5.93 4.32 23.05
CA ALA A 9 -4.62 4.98 22.93
C ALA A 9 -3.52 4.01 22.49
N LEU A 10 -3.49 2.80 23.06
CA LEU A 10 -2.54 1.75 22.67
C LEU A 10 -2.73 1.33 21.22
N VAL A 11 -3.97 1.06 20.80
CA VAL A 11 -4.30 0.69 19.42
C VAL A 11 -3.95 1.83 18.45
N MET A 12 -4.22 3.08 18.83
CA MET A 12 -3.92 4.27 18.04
C MET A 12 -2.40 4.51 17.89
N GLY A 13 -1.61 4.23 18.93
CA GLY A 13 -0.15 4.26 18.84
C GLY A 13 0.41 3.10 18.03
N LEU A 14 -0.11 1.89 18.25
CA LEU A 14 0.33 0.68 17.57
C LEU A 14 0.11 0.78 16.06
N ARG A 15 -1.04 1.28 15.60
CA ARG A 15 -1.28 1.50 14.17
C ARG A 15 -0.23 2.44 13.57
N LEU A 16 0.09 3.55 14.25
CA LEU A 16 1.08 4.52 13.75
C LEU A 16 2.47 3.89 13.65
N LEU A 17 2.84 3.05 14.61
CA LEU A 17 4.09 2.30 14.57
C LEU A 17 4.15 1.33 13.40
N VAL A 18 3.07 0.56 13.17
CA VAL A 18 2.97 -0.37 12.04
C VAL A 18 3.06 0.39 10.71
N TYR A 19 2.39 1.53 10.59
CA TYR A 19 2.51 2.42 9.42
C TYR A 19 3.95 2.92 9.25
N ALA A 20 4.58 3.45 10.30
CA ALA A 20 5.96 3.94 10.19
C ALA A 20 6.94 2.83 9.77
N LEU A 21 6.77 1.62 10.29
CA LEU A 21 7.59 0.46 9.97
C LEU A 21 7.41 0.03 8.51
N ALA A 22 6.18 -0.13 8.05
CA ALA A 22 5.89 -0.50 6.67
C ALA A 22 6.46 0.54 5.68
N GLU A 23 6.36 1.84 5.99
CA GLU A 23 6.87 2.91 5.13
C GLU A 23 8.39 2.85 5.03
N ARG A 24 9.06 2.54 6.14
CA ARG A 24 10.51 2.33 6.17
C ARG A 24 10.93 1.11 5.36
N LEU A 25 10.26 -0.03 5.52
CA LEU A 25 10.57 -1.26 4.78
C LEU A 25 10.41 -1.06 3.27
N ILE A 26 9.35 -0.36 2.85
CA ILE A 26 9.11 -0.07 1.44
C ILE A 26 10.19 0.85 0.90
N ARG A 27 10.51 1.95 1.60
CA ARG A 27 11.60 2.86 1.18
C ARG A 27 12.93 2.12 1.04
N MET A 28 13.25 1.22 1.96
CA MET A 28 14.45 0.39 1.87
C MET A 28 14.40 -0.58 0.68
N GLY A 29 13.25 -1.20 0.41
CA GLY A 29 13.06 -2.07 -0.74
C GLY A 29 13.23 -1.34 -2.08
N LEU A 30 12.61 -0.16 -2.21
CA LEU A 30 12.74 0.72 -3.37
C LEU A 30 14.20 1.17 -3.57
N ALA A 31 14.85 1.66 -2.50
CA ALA A 31 16.23 2.10 -2.56
C ALA A 31 17.19 0.99 -3.00
N ARG A 32 16.97 -0.25 -2.54
CA ARG A 32 17.76 -1.42 -2.98
C ARG A 32 17.53 -1.79 -4.44
N ARG A 33 16.32 -1.60 -4.96
CA ARG A 33 15.97 -1.90 -6.35
C ARG A 33 16.28 -0.74 -7.30
N GLY A 34 16.62 0.44 -6.77
CA GLY A 34 16.75 1.67 -7.57
C GLY A 34 15.41 2.14 -8.14
N GLU A 35 14.29 1.62 -7.63
CA GLU A 35 12.94 1.89 -8.12
C GLU A 35 12.35 3.07 -7.35
N SER A 36 11.53 3.87 -8.03
CA SER A 36 10.81 4.99 -7.44
C SER A 36 9.32 4.84 -7.72
N ILE A 37 8.50 5.09 -6.71
CA ILE A 37 7.05 5.07 -6.86
C ILE A 37 6.58 6.46 -7.32
N PRO A 38 5.70 6.55 -8.33
CA PRO A 38 5.13 7.82 -8.76
C PRO A 38 4.31 8.46 -7.62
N ASN A 39 4.60 9.73 -7.33
CA ASN A 39 3.81 10.54 -6.42
C ASN A 39 2.38 10.76 -6.98
N GLN A 40 1.51 11.44 -6.23
CA GLN A 40 0.12 11.66 -6.63
C GLN A 40 -0.02 12.46 -7.96
N VAL A 41 1.04 13.12 -8.40
CA VAL A 41 1.13 13.91 -9.64
C VAL A 41 1.89 13.15 -10.74
N GLY A 42 2.41 11.95 -10.46
CA GLY A 42 3.13 11.09 -11.41
C GLY A 42 4.65 11.20 -11.37
N GLU A 43 5.23 12.09 -10.55
CA GLU A 43 6.70 12.24 -10.49
C GLU A 43 7.34 11.17 -9.60
N PRO A 44 8.49 10.61 -10.00
CA PRO A 44 9.21 9.61 -9.21
C PRO A 44 9.65 10.21 -7.88
N THR A 45 9.11 9.71 -6.77
CA THR A 45 9.43 10.23 -5.44
C THR A 45 9.83 9.10 -4.50
N GLN A 46 11.00 9.23 -3.88
CA GLN A 46 11.48 8.28 -2.85
C GLN A 46 10.77 8.44 -1.49
N ARG A 47 10.05 9.56 -1.31
CA ARG A 47 9.19 9.81 -0.15
C ARG A 47 7.77 9.29 -0.41
N SER A 48 7.66 8.02 -0.78
CA SER A 48 6.37 7.37 -0.98
C SER A 48 5.67 7.18 0.37
N ILE A 49 4.49 7.79 0.53
CA ILE A 49 3.65 7.63 1.71
C ILE A 49 2.85 6.35 1.52
N ILE A 50 2.66 5.54 2.58
CA ILE A 50 1.85 4.31 2.54
C ILE A 50 0.48 4.52 1.88
N ARG A 51 -0.14 5.69 2.07
CA ARG A 51 -1.40 6.05 1.40
C ARG A 51 -1.34 5.89 -0.12
N ARG A 52 -0.24 6.27 -0.77
CA ARG A 52 -0.08 6.13 -2.23
C ARG A 52 0.04 4.67 -2.65
N ILE A 53 0.68 3.86 -1.82
CA ILE A 53 0.84 2.44 -2.05
C ILE A 53 -0.53 1.77 -2.01
N PHE A 54 -1.35 2.07 -1.00
CA PHE A 54 -2.73 1.59 -0.94
C PHE A 54 -3.55 2.03 -2.17
N GLN A 55 -3.40 3.26 -2.66
CA GLN A 55 -4.07 3.69 -3.89
C GLN A 55 -3.62 2.91 -5.14
N MET A 56 -2.33 2.59 -5.24
CA MET A 56 -1.85 1.74 -6.34
C MET A 56 -2.42 0.33 -6.24
N PHE A 57 -2.59 -0.22 -5.04
CA PHE A 57 -3.22 -1.52 -4.85
C PHE A 57 -4.74 -1.50 -5.10
N GLU A 58 -5.45 -0.42 -4.76
CA GLU A 58 -6.86 -0.24 -5.12
C GLU A 58 -7.08 -0.14 -6.62
N GLY A 59 -6.12 0.40 -7.38
CA GLY A 59 -6.18 0.42 -8.85
C GLY A 59 -5.84 -0.92 -9.53
N ILE A 60 -5.41 -1.94 -8.77
CA ILE A 60 -5.16 -3.28 -9.31
C ILE A 60 -6.46 -4.09 -9.19
N ASP A 61 -7.44 -3.76 -10.02
CA ASP A 61 -8.60 -4.60 -10.21
C ASP A 61 -8.20 -5.82 -11.06
N VAL A 62 -8.18 -7.00 -10.43
CA VAL A 62 -7.96 -8.26 -11.14
C VAL A 62 -9.25 -8.65 -11.84
N LEU A 63 -9.42 -8.23 -13.10
CA LEU A 63 -10.53 -8.70 -13.92
C LEU A 63 -10.31 -10.17 -14.31
N LEU A 64 -11.06 -11.07 -13.68
CA LEU A 64 -11.14 -12.48 -14.09
C LEU A 64 -12.13 -12.58 -15.26
N VAL A 65 -11.63 -12.65 -16.49
CA VAL A 65 -12.47 -12.90 -17.67
C VAL A 65 -12.60 -14.40 -17.86
N GLU A 66 -13.75 -14.96 -17.46
CA GLU A 66 -14.11 -16.34 -17.77
C GLU A 66 -14.58 -16.43 -19.23
N HIS A 67 -13.71 -16.95 -20.10
CA HIS A 67 -14.05 -17.27 -21.48
C HIS A 67 -14.45 -18.76 -21.57
N PRO A 68 -15.54 -19.14 -22.26
CA PRO A 68 -16.06 -20.52 -22.31
C PRO A 68 -15.14 -21.56 -22.98
N LEU A 69 -13.90 -21.19 -23.36
CA LEU A 69 -12.90 -22.07 -23.99
C LEU A 69 -11.49 -21.95 -23.36
N GLY A 70 -11.34 -21.24 -22.24
CA GLY A 70 -10.05 -21.13 -21.51
C GLY A 70 -9.82 -19.74 -20.92
N MET A 71 -9.45 -19.68 -19.63
CA MET A 71 -9.21 -18.43 -18.87
C MET A 71 -8.11 -17.58 -19.51
N GLN A 72 -8.46 -16.37 -19.97
CA GLN A 72 -7.48 -15.32 -20.30
C GLN A 72 -7.42 -14.31 -19.15
N ARG A 73 -6.26 -14.25 -18.48
CA ARG A 73 -5.97 -13.26 -17.44
C ARG A 73 -5.42 -11.99 -18.09
N GLN A 74 -6.25 -10.96 -18.25
CA GLN A 74 -5.80 -9.63 -18.62
C GLN A 74 -5.76 -8.73 -17.38
N VAL A 75 -4.62 -8.08 -17.16
CA VAL A 75 -4.46 -7.04 -16.14
C VAL A 75 -4.84 -5.73 -16.81
N LEU A 76 -5.97 -5.15 -16.42
CA LEU A 76 -6.35 -3.79 -16.81
C LEU A 76 -5.62 -2.77 -15.91
N ASN A 77 -5.31 -1.62 -16.50
CA ASN A 77 -4.56 -0.51 -15.92
C ASN A 77 -5.38 0.78 -16.04
#